data_AF-A0A5B1BJW2-F1
#
_entry.id   AF-A0A5B1BJW2-F1
#
_cell.length_a   1.000
_cell.length_b   1.000
_cell.length_c   1.000
_cell.angle_alpha   90.00
_cell.angle_beta   90.00
_cell.angle_gamma   90.00
#
_symmetry.space_group_name_H-M   'P 1'
#
loop_
_entity.id
_entity.type
_entity.pdbx_description
1 polymer ?
#
loop_
_entity_poly.entity_id
_entity_poly.type
_entity_poly.pdbx_seq_one_letter_code
_entity_poly.pdbx_strand_id
1 'polypeptide(L)'
;MLNKNPLRKRQYIGSLIGIAIGVVIYSILPLKQSENFLSLGPLNTGHEGLSCNSCHTDAKGNLLQQLQSNIAYTFGARKTKADFGTENVDNKKCLQCHDRPNDRHPTHRFLEPRFKDAIATINVTECETCHQEHNDTRIVLNDATFCVNCHYDLEVKNDPIDIPHKDLIANKQWSTCLQCHDFHGNHIYKVAQKIKDTISLEKIQAYLKGGEDPFSNKKKYQPLSEEEFLNMKKKYNTIKK
;
A
#
# COMPACT_ATOMS: atom_id res chain seq x y z
N MET A 1 29.73 -35.34 -41.88
CA MET A 1 28.78 -34.21 -42.04
C MET A 1 27.38 -34.74 -41.85
N LEU A 2 26.72 -34.37 -40.75
CA LEU A 2 25.43 -34.90 -40.34
C LEU A 2 24.33 -34.48 -41.33
N ASN A 3 23.86 -35.42 -42.15
CA ASN A 3 22.65 -35.28 -42.97
C ASN A 3 21.43 -35.31 -42.02
N LYS A 4 21.24 -34.24 -41.23
CA LYS A 4 20.11 -34.10 -40.32
C LYS A 4 18.88 -33.78 -41.15
N ASN A 5 17.87 -34.66 -41.07
CA ASN A 5 16.51 -34.44 -41.54
C ASN A 5 16.13 -32.94 -41.40
N PRO A 6 15.63 -32.28 -42.46
CA PRO A 6 15.37 -30.84 -42.46
C PRO A 6 14.46 -30.39 -41.29
N LEU A 7 13.57 -31.27 -40.80
CA LEU A 7 12.77 -31.02 -39.60
C LEU A 7 13.61 -30.94 -38.33
N ARG A 8 14.61 -31.83 -38.16
CA ARG A 8 15.54 -31.77 -37.01
C ARG A 8 16.46 -30.56 -37.06
N LYS A 9 16.83 -30.08 -38.26
CA LYS A 9 17.60 -28.83 -38.41
C LYS A 9 16.77 -27.61 -37.98
N ARG A 10 15.50 -27.55 -38.38
CA ARG A 10 14.56 -26.50 -37.95
C ARG A 10 14.29 -26.54 -36.45
N GLN A 11 14.07 -27.72 -35.87
CA GLN A 11 13.91 -27.89 -34.41
C GLN A 11 15.14 -27.40 -33.64
N TYR A 12 16.35 -27.72 -34.12
CA TYR A 12 17.59 -27.28 -33.49
C TYR A 12 17.77 -25.76 -33.54
N ILE A 13 17.54 -25.14 -34.72
CA ILE A 13 17.59 -23.68 -34.86
C ILE A 13 16.53 -23.02 -33.99
N GLY A 14 15.30 -23.51 -34.00
CA GLY A 14 14.22 -23.00 -33.15
C GLY A 14 14.54 -23.11 -31.67
N SER A 15 15.16 -24.22 -31.23
CA SER A 15 15.59 -24.41 -29.84
C SER A 15 16.68 -23.41 -29.45
N LEU A 16 17.67 -23.18 -30.31
CA LEU A 16 18.72 -22.19 -30.07
C LEU A 16 18.17 -20.77 -30.00
N ILE A 17 17.26 -20.40 -30.91
CA ILE A 17 16.58 -19.10 -30.87
C ILE A 17 15.77 -18.97 -29.58
N GLY A 18 15.00 -19.99 -29.20
CA GLY A 18 14.22 -19.99 -27.96
C GLY A 18 15.10 -19.83 -26.72
N ILE A 19 16.23 -20.53 -26.65
CA ILE A 19 17.21 -20.38 -25.56
C ILE A 19 17.79 -18.97 -25.56
N ALA A 20 18.21 -18.44 -26.71
CA ALA A 20 18.78 -17.11 -26.80
C ALA A 20 17.77 -16.04 -26.33
N ILE A 21 16.52 -16.10 -26.81
CA ILE A 21 15.45 -15.21 -26.37
C ILE A 21 15.19 -15.40 -24.86
N GLY A 22 15.13 -16.64 -24.38
CA GLY A 22 14.91 -16.94 -22.96
C GLY A 22 15.99 -16.37 -22.05
N VAL A 23 17.27 -16.48 -22.45
CA VAL A 23 18.40 -15.89 -21.74
C VAL A 23 18.30 -14.36 -21.73
N VAL A 24 17.99 -13.75 -22.87
CA VAL A 24 17.82 -12.29 -22.97
C VAL A 24 16.70 -11.82 -22.03
N ILE A 25 15.54 -12.46 -22.06
CA ILE A 25 14.40 -12.14 -21.18
C ILE A 25 14.79 -12.31 -19.71
N TYR A 26 15.44 -13.43 -19.36
CA TYR A 26 15.87 -13.73 -18.00
C TYR A 26 16.91 -12.73 -17.48
N SER A 27 17.77 -12.19 -18.35
CA SER A 27 18.76 -11.18 -17.96
C SER A 27 18.18 -9.77 -17.87
N ILE A 28 17.19 -9.42 -18.70
CA ILE A 28 16.65 -8.05 -18.77
C ILE A 28 15.50 -7.81 -17.78
N LEU A 29 14.56 -8.76 -17.64
CA LEU A 29 13.37 -8.55 -16.81
C LEU A 29 13.66 -8.28 -15.32
N PRO A 30 14.68 -8.90 -14.69
CA PRO A 30 14.99 -8.62 -13.28
C PRO A 30 15.65 -7.27 -13.01
N LEU A 31 16.00 -6.49 -14.05
CA LEU A 31 16.66 -5.20 -13.88
C LEU A 31 15.66 -4.15 -13.37
N LYS A 32 16.09 -3.25 -12.48
CA LYS A 32 15.25 -2.15 -11.93
C LYS A 32 14.63 -1.30 -13.04
N GLN A 33 15.36 -1.08 -14.14
CA GLN A 33 14.87 -0.33 -15.30
C GLN A 33 13.69 -1.00 -16.02
N SER A 34 13.52 -2.31 -15.81
CA SER A 34 12.46 -3.11 -16.40
C SER A 34 11.23 -3.24 -15.50
N GLU A 35 11.28 -2.78 -14.24
CA GLU A 35 10.19 -2.92 -13.27
C GLU A 35 8.90 -2.25 -13.75
N ASN A 36 8.99 -1.15 -14.50
CA ASN A 36 7.83 -0.49 -15.08
C ASN A 36 7.05 -1.38 -16.06
N PHE A 37 7.69 -2.37 -16.72
CA PHE A 37 7.00 -3.34 -17.57
C PHE A 37 6.31 -4.44 -16.77
N LEU A 38 6.71 -4.65 -15.51
CA LEU A 38 6.18 -5.66 -14.61
C LEU A 38 5.13 -5.10 -13.66
N SER A 39 5.14 -3.78 -13.44
CA SER A 39 4.22 -3.11 -12.53
C SER A 39 2.77 -3.22 -13.02
N LEU A 40 1.85 -3.49 -12.09
CA LEU A 40 0.41 -3.54 -12.37
C LEU A 40 -0.18 -2.15 -12.65
N GLY A 41 0.55 -1.10 -12.29
CA GLY A 41 0.17 0.29 -12.43
C GLY A 41 1.24 1.23 -11.84
N PRO A 42 1.07 2.55 -12.00
CA PRO A 42 1.96 3.55 -11.39
C PRO A 42 1.95 3.44 -9.86
N LEU A 43 3.14 3.46 -9.25
CA LEU A 43 3.28 3.49 -7.80
C LEU A 43 2.58 4.72 -7.21
N ASN A 44 2.15 4.62 -5.95
CA ASN A 44 1.46 5.68 -5.24
C ASN A 44 2.35 6.90 -5.03
N THR A 45 1.70 8.04 -4.84
CA THR A 45 2.39 9.32 -4.68
C THR A 45 3.39 9.32 -3.52
N GLY A 46 4.66 9.57 -3.83
CA GLY A 46 5.79 9.51 -2.90
C GLY A 46 6.52 8.17 -2.87
N HIS A 47 6.07 7.17 -3.63
CA HIS A 47 6.71 5.86 -3.76
C HIS A 47 7.33 5.62 -5.15
N GLU A 48 7.34 6.61 -6.05
CA GLU A 48 7.71 6.48 -7.46
C GLU A 48 9.14 5.98 -7.69
N GLY A 49 10.03 6.13 -6.72
CA GLY A 49 11.42 5.69 -6.78
C GLY A 49 11.72 4.33 -6.14
N LEU A 50 10.75 3.72 -5.46
CA LEU A 50 10.91 2.46 -4.74
C LEU A 50 11.03 1.29 -5.72
N SER A 51 11.89 0.32 -5.39
CA SER A 51 11.97 -0.94 -6.13
C SER A 51 10.91 -1.93 -5.66
N CYS A 52 10.51 -2.85 -6.54
CA CYS A 52 9.47 -3.84 -6.23
C CYS A 52 9.81 -4.69 -4.99
N ASN A 53 11.10 -5.00 -4.80
CA ASN A 53 11.58 -5.85 -3.70
C ASN A 53 11.61 -5.16 -2.33
N SER A 54 11.44 -3.84 -2.29
CA SER A 54 11.26 -3.10 -1.03
C SER A 54 9.93 -3.43 -0.39
N CYS A 55 8.90 -3.70 -1.20
CA CYS A 55 7.56 -4.07 -0.74
C CYS A 55 7.35 -5.59 -0.84
N HIS A 56 7.55 -6.18 -2.01
CA HIS A 56 7.25 -7.58 -2.24
C HIS A 56 8.33 -8.53 -1.71
N THR A 57 7.88 -9.62 -1.07
CA THR A 57 8.71 -10.75 -0.67
C THR A 57 8.42 -11.95 -1.53
N ASP A 58 9.41 -12.81 -1.76
CA ASP A 58 9.21 -14.05 -2.51
C ASP A 58 8.17 -14.94 -1.82
N ALA A 59 7.25 -15.47 -2.61
CA ALA A 59 6.26 -16.44 -2.14
C ALA A 59 6.94 -17.73 -1.69
N LYS A 60 6.34 -18.40 -0.69
CA LYS A 60 6.87 -19.66 -0.16
C LYS A 60 6.88 -20.77 -1.21
N GLY A 61 7.98 -21.53 -1.23
CA GLY A 61 8.19 -22.62 -2.18
C GLY A 61 8.66 -22.13 -3.54
N ASN A 62 9.10 -23.06 -4.39
CA ASN A 62 9.49 -22.71 -5.76
C ASN A 62 8.26 -22.57 -6.70
N LEU A 63 8.46 -21.99 -7.88
CA LEU A 63 7.38 -21.74 -8.86
C LEU A 63 6.56 -22.99 -9.21
N LEU A 64 7.20 -24.16 -9.29
CA LEU A 64 6.50 -25.41 -9.59
C LEU A 64 5.62 -25.84 -8.41
N GLN A 65 6.09 -25.69 -7.17
CA GLN A 65 5.31 -25.97 -5.96
C GLN A 65 4.14 -25.00 -5.80
N GLN A 66 4.35 -23.72 -6.10
CA GLN A 66 3.29 -22.70 -6.08
C GLN A 66 2.22 -23.03 -7.14
N LEU A 67 2.64 -23.38 -8.37
CA LEU A 67 1.73 -23.81 -9.43
C LEU A 67 0.95 -25.07 -9.05
N GLN A 68 1.62 -26.11 -8.55
CA GLN A 68 0.97 -27.34 -8.09
C GLN A 68 -0.04 -27.05 -6.98
N SER A 69 0.30 -26.18 -6.03
CA SER A 69 -0.61 -25.77 -4.95
C SER A 69 -1.86 -25.08 -5.47
N ASN A 70 -1.71 -24.23 -6.49
CA ASN A 70 -2.82 -23.52 -7.12
C ASN A 70 -3.70 -24.45 -7.98
N ILE A 71 -3.11 -25.43 -8.66
CA ILE A 71 -3.87 -26.50 -9.33
C ILE A 71 -4.68 -27.29 -8.30
N ALA A 72 -4.07 -27.71 -7.18
CA ALA A 72 -4.76 -28.43 -6.12
C ALA A 72 -5.91 -27.62 -5.49
N TYR A 73 -5.75 -26.30 -5.33
CA TYR A 73 -6.82 -25.41 -4.89
C TYR A 73 -7.98 -25.39 -5.89
N THR A 74 -7.71 -25.22 -7.19
CA THR A 74 -8.74 -25.22 -8.25
C THR A 74 -9.56 -26.52 -8.28
N PHE A 75 -8.93 -27.66 -8.01
CA PHE A 75 -9.61 -28.96 -7.93
C PHE A 75 -10.16 -29.30 -6.54
N GLY A 76 -10.20 -28.35 -5.60
CA GLY A 76 -10.78 -28.52 -4.27
C GLY A 76 -9.97 -29.39 -3.31
N ALA A 77 -8.78 -29.85 -3.71
CA ALA A 77 -7.87 -30.61 -2.83
C ALA A 77 -7.17 -29.71 -1.79
N ARG A 78 -7.28 -28.38 -1.93
CA ARG A 78 -6.77 -27.39 -0.98
C ARG A 78 -7.83 -26.33 -0.71
N LYS A 79 -7.90 -25.85 0.55
CA LYS A 79 -8.86 -24.83 0.98
C LYS A 79 -8.51 -23.40 0.56
N THR A 80 -7.22 -23.11 0.37
CA THR A 80 -6.73 -21.77 0.06
C THR A 80 -5.72 -21.79 -1.09
N LYS A 81 -5.74 -20.73 -1.90
CA LYS A 81 -4.75 -20.50 -2.95
C LYS A 81 -3.38 -20.22 -2.33
N ALA A 82 -2.31 -20.53 -3.06
CA ALA A 82 -0.95 -20.11 -2.74
C ALA A 82 -0.59 -18.86 -3.55
N ASP A 83 0.17 -17.97 -2.93
CA ASP A 83 0.80 -16.85 -3.63
C ASP A 83 1.73 -17.37 -4.74
N PHE A 84 1.91 -16.58 -5.80
CA PHE A 84 2.68 -16.97 -6.97
C PHE A 84 3.72 -15.89 -7.31
N GLY A 85 4.99 -16.29 -7.37
CA GLY A 85 6.11 -15.36 -7.50
C GLY A 85 6.40 -14.65 -6.18
N THR A 86 5.53 -13.72 -5.78
CA THR A 86 5.66 -12.90 -4.57
C THR A 86 4.42 -12.99 -3.68
N GLU A 87 4.61 -12.76 -2.38
CA GLU A 87 3.53 -12.61 -1.40
C GLU A 87 2.85 -11.25 -1.57
N ASN A 88 1.57 -11.18 -1.18
CA ASN A 88 0.87 -9.91 -1.04
C ASN A 88 1.52 -9.05 0.07
N VAL A 89 1.49 -7.74 -0.13
CA VAL A 89 2.04 -6.76 0.82
C VAL A 89 1.08 -6.62 1.99
N ASP A 90 1.55 -6.88 3.21
CA ASP A 90 0.76 -6.74 4.43
C ASP A 90 1.10 -5.48 5.23
N ASN A 91 0.30 -5.17 6.25
CA ASN A 91 0.58 -4.10 7.22
C ASN A 91 2.01 -4.10 7.76
N LYS A 92 2.57 -5.28 8.02
CA LYS A 92 3.92 -5.41 8.59
C LYS A 92 4.96 -4.88 7.60
N LYS A 93 4.75 -5.06 6.30
CA LYS A 93 5.60 -4.48 5.27
C LYS A 93 5.55 -2.96 5.28
N CYS A 94 4.35 -2.37 5.32
CA CYS A 94 4.18 -0.92 5.36
C CYS A 94 4.86 -0.32 6.59
N LEU A 95 4.64 -0.93 7.75
CA LEU A 95 5.19 -0.48 9.03
C LEU A 95 6.72 -0.57 9.12
N GLN A 96 7.40 -1.35 8.28
CA GLN A 96 8.87 -1.36 8.27
C GLN A 96 9.49 0.00 7.96
N CYS A 97 8.80 0.84 7.20
CA CYS A 97 9.23 2.21 6.90
C CYS A 97 8.34 3.28 7.56
N HIS A 98 7.07 2.95 7.84
CA HIS A 98 6.07 3.91 8.33
C HIS A 98 5.77 3.83 9.83
N ASP A 99 6.33 2.86 10.57
CA ASP A 99 6.07 2.74 12.00
C ASP A 99 6.55 3.98 12.77
N ARG A 100 5.72 4.44 13.71
CA ARG A 100 5.97 5.63 14.52
C ARG A 100 5.15 5.61 15.82
N PRO A 101 5.68 6.18 16.92
CA PRO A 101 5.06 6.05 18.24
C PRO A 101 3.76 6.84 18.44
N ASN A 102 3.49 7.86 17.61
CA ASN A 102 2.37 8.79 17.79
C ASN A 102 1.40 8.79 16.59
N ASP A 103 1.25 7.65 15.92
CA ASP A 103 0.17 7.52 14.93
C ASP A 103 -1.19 7.61 15.64
N ARG A 104 -2.10 8.45 15.11
CA ARG A 104 -3.47 8.56 15.62
C ARG A 104 -4.37 7.41 15.19
N HIS A 105 -3.99 6.72 14.12
CA HIS A 105 -4.69 5.57 13.56
C HIS A 105 -3.73 4.38 13.35
N PRO A 106 -3.11 3.84 14.41
CA PRO A 106 -2.27 2.66 14.29
C PRO A 106 -3.14 1.42 14.08
N THR A 107 -2.60 0.42 13.37
CA THR A 107 -3.34 -0.79 12.94
C THR A 107 -4.09 -1.50 14.07
N HIS A 108 -3.49 -1.58 15.27
CA HIS A 108 -4.10 -2.24 16.42
C HIS A 108 -5.40 -1.57 16.91
N ARG A 109 -5.61 -0.27 16.69
CA ARG A 109 -6.85 0.43 17.08
C ARG A 109 -8.04 -0.04 16.25
N PHE A 110 -7.81 -0.39 14.98
CA PHE A 110 -8.83 -0.92 14.10
C PHE A 110 -9.25 -2.34 14.46
N LEU A 111 -8.50 -3.04 15.31
CA LEU A 111 -8.82 -4.39 15.77
C LEU A 111 -9.55 -4.39 17.13
N GLU A 112 -9.87 -3.22 17.68
CA GLU A 112 -10.58 -3.14 18.94
C GLU A 112 -12.02 -3.70 18.79
N PRO A 113 -12.49 -4.60 19.69
CA PRO A 113 -13.78 -5.28 19.54
C PRO A 113 -15.00 -4.35 19.41
N ARG A 114 -14.93 -3.14 19.97
CA ARG A 114 -15.99 -2.13 19.86
C ARG A 114 -16.23 -1.66 18.41
N PHE A 115 -15.27 -1.85 17.51
CA PHE A 115 -15.39 -1.49 16.10
C PHE A 115 -15.71 -2.68 15.20
N LYS A 116 -16.07 -3.85 15.74
CA LYS A 116 -16.34 -5.07 14.95
C LYS A 116 -17.34 -4.84 13.79
N ASP A 117 -18.37 -4.03 14.01
CA ASP A 117 -19.42 -3.77 13.02
C ASP A 117 -18.91 -2.81 11.93
N ALA A 118 -18.07 -1.84 12.31
CA ALA A 118 -17.35 -0.99 11.37
C ALA A 118 -16.38 -1.81 10.50
N ILE A 119 -15.61 -2.72 11.11
CA ILE A 119 -14.70 -3.63 10.39
C ILE A 119 -15.48 -4.50 9.40
N ALA A 120 -16.63 -5.04 9.80
CA ALA A 120 -17.47 -5.82 8.89
C ALA A 120 -18.01 -5.00 7.70
N THR A 121 -18.09 -3.68 7.84
CA THR A 121 -18.63 -2.76 6.81
C THR A 121 -17.54 -2.25 5.87
N ILE A 122 -16.42 -1.75 6.41
CA ILE A 122 -15.38 -1.06 5.62
C ILE A 122 -14.02 -1.75 5.63
N ASN A 123 -13.81 -2.74 6.50
CA ASN A 123 -12.60 -3.54 6.62
C ASN A 123 -11.27 -2.74 6.59
N VAL A 124 -11.16 -1.68 7.40
CA VAL A 124 -9.98 -0.82 7.49
C VAL A 124 -8.86 -1.37 8.38
N THR A 125 -8.77 -2.69 8.53
CA THR A 125 -7.72 -3.33 9.34
C THR A 125 -6.38 -3.36 8.62
N GLU A 126 -6.37 -3.25 7.30
CA GLU A 126 -5.18 -3.22 6.46
C GLU A 126 -4.94 -1.84 5.86
N CYS A 127 -3.68 -1.43 5.78
CA CYS A 127 -3.26 -0.18 5.14
C CYS A 127 -3.75 -0.12 3.70
N GLU A 128 -3.72 -1.25 2.99
CA GLU A 128 -4.15 -1.36 1.59
C GLU A 128 -5.64 -1.09 1.39
N THR A 129 -6.49 -1.16 2.42
CA THR A 129 -7.91 -0.80 2.28
C THR A 129 -8.06 0.66 1.86
N CYS A 130 -7.18 1.54 2.37
CA CYS A 130 -7.16 2.96 2.00
C CYS A 130 -6.04 3.26 0.99
N HIS A 131 -4.84 2.73 1.23
CA HIS A 131 -3.62 2.98 0.48
C HIS A 131 -3.32 1.82 -0.48
N GLN A 132 -4.05 1.70 -1.57
CA GLN A 132 -3.75 0.67 -2.58
C GLN A 132 -2.62 1.15 -3.47
N GLU A 133 -1.48 0.46 -3.39
CA GLU A 133 -0.35 0.66 -4.30
C GLU A 133 -0.77 0.43 -5.76
N HIS A 134 0.01 0.91 -6.72
CA HIS A 134 -0.27 0.77 -8.16
C HIS A 134 -1.47 1.57 -8.69
N ASN A 135 -1.89 2.64 -7.98
CA ASN A 135 -3.06 3.46 -8.35
C ASN A 135 -2.76 4.96 -8.57
N ASP A 136 -1.50 5.41 -8.50
CA ASP A 136 -1.09 6.84 -8.62
C ASP A 136 -1.84 7.81 -7.68
N THR A 137 -2.33 7.32 -6.54
CA THR A 137 -3.09 8.13 -5.59
C THR A 137 -2.58 7.88 -4.18
N ARG A 138 -2.85 8.81 -3.25
CA ARG A 138 -2.53 8.53 -1.84
C ARG A 138 -3.52 7.57 -1.24
N ILE A 139 -4.81 7.75 -1.52
CA ILE A 139 -5.86 6.84 -1.11
C ILE A 139 -6.84 6.58 -2.25
N VAL A 140 -7.47 5.40 -2.23
CA VAL A 140 -8.47 4.98 -3.23
C VAL A 140 -9.91 5.08 -2.75
N LEU A 141 -10.14 5.35 -1.45
CA LEU A 141 -11.49 5.50 -0.93
C LEU A 141 -12.13 6.78 -1.46
N ASN A 142 -13.31 6.62 -2.08
CA ASN A 142 -14.12 7.73 -2.53
C ASN A 142 -14.74 8.43 -1.31
N ASP A 143 -14.40 9.71 -1.17
CA ASP A 143 -14.84 10.62 -0.12
C ASP A 143 -14.33 10.29 1.29
N ALA A 144 -13.73 11.28 1.94
CA ALA A 144 -13.17 11.21 3.29
C ALA A 144 -14.24 11.09 4.40
N THR A 145 -15.34 10.38 4.13
CA THR A 145 -16.51 10.27 5.01
C THR A 145 -16.50 9.00 5.86
N PHE A 146 -15.55 8.10 5.64
CA PHE A 146 -15.43 6.81 6.32
C PHE A 146 -15.30 6.92 7.84
N CYS A 147 -14.96 8.09 8.37
CA CYS A 147 -14.89 8.40 9.79
C CYS A 147 -16.19 8.06 10.54
N VAL A 148 -17.36 8.18 9.89
CA VAL A 148 -18.67 7.86 10.48
C VAL A 148 -18.75 6.45 11.04
N ASN A 149 -18.07 5.49 10.42
CA ASN A 149 -18.17 4.09 10.83
C ASN A 149 -17.63 3.85 12.25
N CYS A 150 -16.71 4.70 12.73
CA CYS A 150 -16.11 4.57 14.06
C CYS A 150 -16.38 5.77 14.97
N HIS A 151 -16.72 6.93 14.43
CA HIS A 151 -16.88 8.20 15.17
C HIS A 151 -18.32 8.74 15.15
N TYR A 152 -19.33 7.89 14.88
CA TYR A 152 -20.74 8.30 14.80
C TYR A 152 -21.31 8.91 16.08
N ASP A 153 -20.76 8.57 17.24
CA ASP A 153 -21.19 8.99 18.57
C ASP A 153 -20.13 9.85 19.29
N LEU A 154 -19.20 10.45 18.55
CA LEU A 154 -18.12 11.26 19.12
C LEU A 154 -18.68 12.47 19.90
N GLU A 155 -18.33 12.54 21.19
CA GLU A 155 -18.58 13.69 22.05
C GLU A 155 -17.27 14.34 22.51
N VAL A 156 -17.13 15.65 22.28
CA VAL A 156 -15.97 16.43 22.69
C VAL A 156 -16.37 17.38 23.82
N LYS A 157 -15.87 17.14 25.04
CA LYS A 157 -16.27 17.89 26.25
C LYS A 157 -15.94 19.38 26.20
N ASN A 158 -14.71 19.70 25.80
CA ASN A 158 -14.21 21.07 25.69
C ASN A 158 -13.97 21.37 24.21
N ASP A 159 -15.06 21.48 23.46
CA ASP A 159 -15.02 21.61 22.02
C ASP A 159 -14.36 22.94 21.59
N PRO A 160 -13.21 22.91 20.91
CA PRO A 160 -12.46 24.13 20.60
C PRO A 160 -12.93 24.84 19.33
N ILE A 161 -13.90 24.30 18.59
CA ILE A 161 -14.37 24.86 17.32
C ILE A 161 -15.66 25.66 17.46
N ASP A 162 -15.89 26.61 16.55
CA ASP A 162 -17.05 27.50 16.55
C ASP A 162 -18.39 26.81 16.24
N ILE A 163 -18.36 25.73 15.46
CA ILE A 163 -19.49 24.80 15.26
C ILE A 163 -19.14 23.48 15.94
N PRO A 164 -19.77 23.12 17.06
CA PRO A 164 -19.44 21.90 17.80
C PRO A 164 -19.43 20.63 16.93
N HIS A 165 -18.51 19.70 17.22
CA HIS A 165 -18.39 18.42 16.53
C HIS A 165 -19.71 17.64 16.52
N LYS A 166 -20.44 17.65 17.64
CA LYS A 166 -21.76 17.01 17.74
C LYS A 166 -22.75 17.54 16.69
N ASP A 167 -22.68 18.82 16.35
CA ASP A 167 -23.59 19.46 15.39
C ASP A 167 -23.18 19.09 13.97
N LEU A 168 -21.87 19.07 13.67
CA LEU A 168 -21.34 18.58 12.40
C LEU A 168 -21.75 17.11 12.14
N ILE A 169 -21.66 16.27 13.17
CA ILE A 169 -22.04 14.85 13.13
C ILE A 169 -23.54 14.70 12.91
N ALA A 170 -24.36 15.42 13.68
CA ALA A 170 -25.82 15.40 13.54
C ALA A 170 -26.28 15.84 12.14
N ASN A 171 -25.57 16.81 11.55
CA ASN A 171 -25.80 17.29 10.19
C ASN A 171 -25.13 16.43 9.10
N LYS A 172 -24.51 15.30 9.47
CA LYS A 172 -23.80 14.38 8.56
C LYS A 172 -22.69 15.03 7.74
N GLN A 173 -22.07 16.08 8.27
CA GLN A 173 -21.01 16.84 7.60
C GLN A 173 -19.65 16.14 7.69
N TRP A 174 -19.59 14.83 7.46
CA TRP A 174 -18.37 14.00 7.64
C TRP A 174 -17.19 14.41 6.76
N SER A 175 -17.45 15.04 5.61
CA SER A 175 -16.41 15.56 4.73
C SER A 175 -15.66 16.77 5.31
N THR A 176 -16.10 17.34 6.44
CA THR A 176 -15.42 18.47 7.09
C THR A 176 -14.30 18.03 8.02
N CYS A 177 -14.27 16.77 8.47
CA CYS A 177 -13.32 16.32 9.48
C CYS A 177 -11.86 16.54 9.04
N LEU A 178 -11.52 16.14 7.81
CA LEU A 178 -10.16 16.29 7.28
C LEU A 178 -9.78 17.73 6.92
N GLN A 179 -10.75 18.65 6.84
CA GLN A 179 -10.47 20.07 6.61
C GLN A 179 -9.74 20.71 7.82
N CYS A 180 -9.89 20.11 9.01
CA CYS A 180 -9.16 20.46 10.23
C CYS A 180 -8.11 19.42 10.61
N HIS A 181 -8.43 18.13 10.46
CA HIS A 181 -7.64 17.04 11.02
C HIS A 181 -6.80 16.32 9.98
N ASP A 182 -5.49 16.29 10.24
CA ASP A 182 -4.63 15.26 9.68
C ASP A 182 -4.97 13.90 10.31
N PHE A 183 -5.39 12.96 9.46
CA PHE A 183 -5.81 11.60 9.83
C PHE A 183 -4.78 10.90 10.71
N HIS A 184 -3.51 10.85 10.28
CA HIS A 184 -2.47 10.20 11.05
C HIS A 184 -1.82 11.12 12.11
N GLY A 185 -2.05 12.43 12.04
CA GLY A 185 -1.54 13.41 12.99
C GLY A 185 -0.03 13.65 12.93
N ASN A 186 0.59 13.42 11.77
CA ASN A 186 2.02 13.55 11.54
C ASN A 186 2.45 14.97 11.12
N HIS A 187 1.56 15.79 10.58
CA HIS A 187 1.88 17.15 10.18
C HIS A 187 2.05 18.09 11.39
N ILE A 188 2.99 19.03 11.28
CA ILE A 188 3.18 20.11 12.24
C ILE A 188 2.51 21.36 11.69
N TYR A 189 1.30 21.65 12.18
CA TYR A 189 0.49 22.79 11.78
C TYR A 189 -0.43 23.23 12.93
N LYS A 190 -0.97 24.44 12.81
CA LYS A 190 -1.99 24.96 13.74
C LYS A 190 -3.36 24.55 13.22
N VAL A 191 -4.08 23.75 14.00
CA VAL A 191 -5.46 23.34 13.67
C VAL A 191 -6.38 24.56 13.72
N ALA A 192 -7.22 24.72 12.70
CA ALA A 192 -8.21 25.78 12.66
C ALA A 192 -9.28 25.58 13.75
N GLN A 193 -9.68 26.67 14.41
CA GLN A 193 -10.73 26.68 15.42
C GLN A 193 -12.08 27.19 14.87
N LYS A 194 -12.11 27.56 13.59
CA LYS A 194 -13.31 28.05 12.92
C LYS A 194 -13.49 27.38 11.59
N ILE A 195 -14.71 26.95 11.27
CA ILE A 195 -15.02 26.26 10.00
C ILE A 195 -14.64 27.12 8.78
N LYS A 196 -14.76 28.44 8.86
CA LYS A 196 -14.36 29.32 7.76
C LYS A 196 -12.85 29.39 7.51
N ASP A 197 -12.04 29.00 8.49
CA ASP A 197 -10.57 29.11 8.45
C ASP A 197 -9.92 27.75 8.13
N THR A 198 -10.73 26.73 7.77
CA THR A 198 -10.25 25.37 7.48
C THR A 198 -9.65 25.26 6.08
N ILE A 199 -8.95 24.15 5.85
CA ILE A 199 -8.50 23.79 4.51
C ILE A 199 -9.74 23.49 3.66
N SER A 200 -9.82 23.99 2.43
CA SER A 200 -10.97 23.70 1.57
C SER A 200 -11.06 22.20 1.25
N LEU A 201 -12.28 21.68 1.15
CA LEU A 201 -12.53 20.29 0.77
C LEU A 201 -11.86 19.92 -0.57
N GLU A 202 -11.85 20.83 -1.53
CA GLU A 202 -11.17 20.65 -2.82
C GLU A 202 -9.68 20.38 -2.66
N LYS A 203 -8.98 21.13 -1.80
CA LYS A 203 -7.55 20.91 -1.52
C LYS A 203 -7.32 19.57 -0.83
N ILE A 204 -8.19 19.18 0.10
CA ILE A 204 -8.13 17.86 0.73
C ILE A 204 -8.32 16.76 -0.32
N GLN A 205 -9.33 16.86 -1.17
CA GLN A 205 -9.59 15.86 -2.23
C GLN A 205 -8.42 15.79 -3.23
N ALA A 206 -7.85 16.93 -3.62
CA ALA A 206 -6.67 16.97 -4.47
C ALA A 206 -5.47 16.26 -3.82
N TYR A 207 -5.20 16.55 -2.55
CA TYR A 207 -4.14 15.89 -1.79
C TYR A 207 -4.30 14.37 -1.72
N LEU A 208 -5.51 13.90 -1.41
CA LEU A 208 -5.83 12.46 -1.34
C LEU A 208 -5.64 11.75 -2.69
N LYS A 209 -5.83 12.48 -3.80
CA LYS A 209 -5.56 12.02 -5.17
C LYS A 209 -4.09 12.15 -5.60
N GLY A 210 -3.17 12.50 -4.70
CA GLY A 210 -1.74 12.64 -5.02
C GLY A 210 -1.24 14.07 -5.20
N GLY A 211 -2.11 15.07 -5.02
CA GLY A 211 -1.74 16.49 -5.08
C GLY A 211 -0.87 16.96 -3.91
N GLU A 212 -0.63 18.27 -3.89
CA GLU A 212 0.19 18.93 -2.88
C GLU A 212 -0.36 18.77 -1.45
N ASP A 213 0.55 18.74 -0.48
CA ASP A 213 0.22 18.65 0.94
C ASP A 213 -0.44 19.94 1.46
N PRO A 214 -1.71 19.89 1.93
CA PRO A 214 -2.44 21.08 2.31
C PRO A 214 -2.27 21.42 3.79
N PHE A 215 -1.66 20.55 4.60
CA PHE A 215 -1.52 20.74 6.05
C PHE A 215 -0.24 21.49 6.37
N SER A 216 0.91 20.97 5.96
CA SER A 216 2.23 21.55 6.20
C SER A 216 3.33 20.72 5.55
N ASN A 217 4.36 21.39 5.02
CA ASN A 217 5.58 20.72 4.55
C ASN A 217 6.44 20.13 5.70
N LYS A 218 6.11 20.45 6.96
CA LYS A 218 6.84 19.95 8.14
C LYS A 218 6.09 18.78 8.78
N LYS A 219 6.79 17.65 8.90
CA LYS A 219 6.30 16.42 9.55
C LYS A 219 7.07 16.16 10.85
N LYS A 220 6.39 15.54 11.82
CA LYS A 220 7.00 15.10 13.09
C LYS A 220 7.96 13.94 12.87
N TYR A 221 7.56 13.01 12.00
CA TYR A 221 8.34 11.83 11.63
C TYR A 221 8.38 11.69 10.12
N GLN A 222 9.56 11.40 9.59
CA GLN A 222 9.72 11.01 8.19
C GLN A 222 9.74 9.48 8.11
N PRO A 223 9.11 8.89 7.08
CA PRO A 223 9.32 7.47 6.81
C PRO A 223 10.77 7.22 6.41
N LEU A 224 11.23 5.98 6.55
CA LEU A 224 12.54 5.59 6.03
C LEU A 224 12.55 5.68 4.50
N SER A 225 13.64 6.22 3.95
CA SER A 225 13.96 6.01 2.54
C SER A 225 14.27 4.54 2.25
N GLU A 226 14.18 4.15 0.97
CA GLU A 226 14.57 2.80 0.52
C GLU A 226 16.00 2.45 0.95
N GLU A 227 16.93 3.41 0.82
CA GLU A 227 18.33 3.20 1.21
C GLU A 227 18.48 2.95 2.71
N GLU A 228 17.84 3.77 3.55
CA GLU A 228 17.85 3.62 5.01
C GLU A 228 17.27 2.27 5.42
N PHE A 229 16.13 1.88 4.83
CA PHE A 229 15.49 0.60 5.08
C PHE A 229 16.41 -0.59 4.72
N LEU A 230 17.01 -0.56 3.53
CA LEU A 230 17.93 -1.63 3.08
C LEU A 230 19.18 -1.71 3.97
N ASN A 231 19.72 -0.57 4.41
CA ASN A 231 20.87 -0.53 5.31
C ASN A 231 20.53 -1.08 6.70
N MET A 232 19.34 -0.75 7.24
CA MET A 232 18.85 -1.35 8.48
C MET A 232 18.70 -2.87 8.35
N LYS A 233 18.06 -3.35 7.28
CA LYS A 233 17.85 -4.79 7.05
C LYS A 233 19.17 -5.57 6.94
N LYS A 234 20.17 -5.01 6.25
CA LYS A 234 21.53 -5.59 6.18
C LYS A 234 22.13 -5.72 7.58
N LYS A 235 22.11 -4.66 8.40
CA LYS A 235 22.66 -4.66 9.76
C LYS A 235 22.02 -5.74 10.63
N TYR A 236 20.69 -5.88 10.62
CA TYR A 236 19.99 -6.91 11.39
C TYR A 236 20.33 -8.34 10.94
N ASN A 237 20.51 -8.57 9.64
CA ASN A 237 20.88 -9.89 9.12
C ASN A 237 22.34 -10.26 9.42
N THR A 238 23.23 -9.29 9.56
CA THR A 238 24.62 -9.52 9.97
C THR A 238 24.74 -9.86 11.46
N ILE A 239 23.86 -9.31 12.32
CA ILE A 239 23.87 -9.58 13.77
C ILE A 239 23.26 -10.95 14.12
N LYS A 240 22.40 -11.50 13.25
CA LYS A 240 21.76 -12.81 13.44
C LYS A 240 22.55 -14.00 12.88
N LYS A 241 23.71 -13.76 12.27
CA LYS A 241 24.65 -14.79 11.84
C LYS A 241 25.80 -14.89 12.84
#